data_AF-A0A845UJG9-F1
#
_entry.id   AF-A0A845UJG9-F1
#
_cell.length_a   1.000
_cell.length_b   1.000
_cell.length_c   1.000
_cell.angle_alpha   90.00
_cell.angle_beta   90.00
_cell.angle_gamma   90.00
#
_symmetry.space_group_name_H-M   'P 1'
#
loop_
_entity.id
_entity.type
_entity.pdbx_description
1 polymer ?
#
loop_
_entity_poly.entity_id
_entity_poly.type
_entity_poly.pdbx_seq_one_letter_code
_entity_poly.pdbx_strand_id
1 'polypeptide(L)'
;MISNNFETAKYFTYLLSQEGYSDPRPIRDDEYACIVNFIFTHAIIVGRIGQYGTYNDRWCYETYEKAKAAFDAWDGVGEPEGWHRHPNTGRRREFDELGEMTKEYVNF
;
A
#
# COMPACT_ATOMS: atom_id res chain seq x y z
N MET A 1 0.82 -0.02 23.02
CA MET A 1 1.64 -1.20 23.31
C MET A 1 2.57 -1.33 22.13
N ILE A 2 3.87 -1.10 22.32
CA ILE A 2 4.86 -1.29 21.25
C ILE A 2 4.73 -2.75 20.81
N SER A 3 4.42 -2.98 19.54
CA SER A 3 4.34 -4.33 18.99
C SER A 3 5.65 -5.06 19.33
N ASN A 4 5.55 -6.21 19.99
CA ASN A 4 6.73 -7.00 20.35
C ASN A 4 7.45 -7.36 19.03
N ASN A 5 8.74 -7.04 18.90
CA ASN A 5 9.50 -7.25 17.66
C ASN A 5 9.35 -8.67 17.09
N PHE A 6 9.15 -9.67 17.95
CA PHE A 6 8.88 -11.05 17.54
C PHE A 6 7.52 -11.23 16.85
N GLU A 7 6.46 -10.62 17.38
CA GLU A 7 5.12 -10.69 16.77
C GLU A 7 5.08 -9.95 15.43
N THR A 8 5.76 -8.80 15.34
CA THR A 8 5.92 -8.08 14.07
C THR A 8 6.65 -8.93 13.03
N ALA A 9 7.77 -9.57 13.42
CA ALA A 9 8.51 -10.45 12.51
C ALA A 9 7.68 -11.67 12.07
N LYS A 10 6.92 -12.28 12.99
CA LYS A 10 6.02 -13.39 12.68
C LYS A 10 4.92 -12.98 11.71
N TYR A 11 4.31 -11.82 11.93
CA TYR A 11 3.27 -11.29 11.06
C TYR A 11 3.82 -10.96 9.66
N PHE A 12 4.98 -10.32 9.55
CA PHE A 12 5.60 -10.04 8.26
C PHE A 12 6.01 -11.32 7.52
N THR A 13 6.49 -12.34 8.24
CA THR A 13 6.75 -13.66 7.66
C THR A 13 5.49 -14.28 7.08
N TYR A 14 4.35 -14.12 7.77
CA TYR A 14 3.05 -14.56 7.25
C TYR A 14 2.67 -13.80 5.97
N LEU A 15 2.79 -12.46 5.95
CA LEU A 15 2.49 -11.66 4.75
C LEU A 15 3.34 -12.09 3.54
N LEU A 16 4.64 -12.31 3.75
CA LEU A 16 5.57 -12.73 2.69
C LEU A 16 5.31 -14.15 2.20
N SER A 17 5.09 -15.10 3.12
CA SER A 17 5.09 -16.53 2.77
C SER A 17 3.72 -17.11 2.45
N GLN A 18 2.64 -16.54 3.00
CA GLN A 18 1.29 -17.09 2.88
C GLN A 18 0.39 -16.22 2.01
N GLU A 19 0.51 -14.89 2.09
CA GLU A 19 -0.33 -13.95 1.34
C GLU A 19 0.30 -13.51 0.02
N GLY A 20 1.60 -13.75 -0.16
CA GLY A 20 2.35 -13.34 -1.36
C GLY A 20 2.57 -11.82 -1.45
N TYR A 21 2.55 -11.11 -0.32
CA TYR A 21 2.83 -9.68 -0.27
C TYR A 21 4.35 -9.45 -0.36
N SER A 22 4.78 -8.23 -0.68
CA SER A 22 6.20 -7.87 -0.73
C SER A 22 6.52 -6.63 0.10
N ASP A 23 7.79 -6.53 0.52
CA ASP A 23 8.35 -5.36 1.20
C ASP A 23 7.60 -4.90 2.47
N PRO A 24 7.14 -5.80 3.37
CA PRO A 24 6.45 -5.35 4.58
C PRO A 24 7.40 -4.56 5.48
N ARG A 25 6.97 -3.37 5.91
CA ARG A 25 7.69 -2.56 6.89
C ARG A 25 6.73 -1.89 7.86
N PRO A 26 7.16 -1.60 9.10
CA PRO A 26 6.37 -0.78 10.01
C PRO A 26 6.33 0.65 9.46
N ILE A 27 5.17 1.31 9.60
CA ILE A 27 5.01 2.74 9.28
C ILE A 27 4.64 3.57 10.50
N ARG A 28 4.02 2.96 11.52
CA ARG A 28 3.74 3.51 12.87
C ARG A 28 3.73 2.36 13.89
N ASP A 29 3.53 2.66 15.17
CA ASP A 29 3.65 1.70 16.28
C ASP A 29 2.98 0.32 16.06
N ASP A 30 1.73 0.32 15.58
CA ASP A 30 0.93 -0.88 15.30
C ASP A 30 0.49 -0.99 13.83
N GLU A 31 1.06 -0.19 12.93
CA GLU A 31 0.70 -0.15 11.52
C GLU A 31 1.84 -0.60 10.61
N TYR A 32 1.48 -1.32 9.55
CA TYR A 32 2.40 -1.74 8.50
C TYR A 32 1.98 -1.18 7.14
N ALA A 33 2.94 -1.14 6.24
CA ALA A 33 2.67 -1.03 4.81
C ALA A 33 3.43 -2.13 4.05
N CYS A 34 2.89 -2.56 2.92
CA CYS A 34 3.54 -3.48 2.00
C CYS A 34 2.96 -3.32 0.59
N ILE A 35 3.54 -4.03 -0.38
CA ILE A 35 3.04 -4.06 -1.77
C ILE A 35 2.30 -5.37 -2.02
N VAL A 36 1.19 -5.28 -2.75
CA VAL A 36 0.36 -6.43 -3.17
C VAL A 36 0.10 -6.35 -4.67
N ASN A 37 0.32 -7.48 -5.36
CA ASN A 37 0.02 -7.64 -6.77
C ASN A 37 -1.38 -8.26 -6.92
N PHE A 38 -2.34 -7.45 -7.36
CA PHE A 38 -3.66 -7.93 -7.78
C PHE A 38 -3.63 -8.31 -9.26
N ILE A 39 -4.68 -8.97 -9.75
CA ILE A 39 -4.79 -9.44 -11.14
C ILE A 39 -4.54 -8.34 -12.17
N PHE A 40 -4.93 -7.09 -11.89
CA PHE A 40 -4.84 -5.96 -12.84
C PHE A 40 -4.12 -4.73 -12.29
N THR A 41 -3.76 -4.71 -11.01
CA THR A 41 -3.22 -3.51 -10.36
C THR A 41 -2.21 -3.91 -9.30
N HIS A 42 -1.27 -3.03 -9.03
CA HIS A 42 -0.31 -3.15 -7.96
C HIS A 42 -0.71 -2.17 -6.87
N ALA A 43 -0.65 -2.53 -5.60
CA ALA A 43 -1.12 -1.63 -4.56
C ALA A 43 -0.14 -1.54 -3.40
N ILE A 44 0.04 -0.33 -2.89
CA ILE A 44 0.50 -0.14 -1.52
C ILE A 44 -0.72 -0.33 -0.63
N ILE A 45 -0.65 -1.26 0.30
CA ILE A 45 -1.67 -1.46 1.33
C ILE A 45 -1.15 -0.99 2.68
N VAL A 46 -2.08 -0.60 3.55
CA VAL A 46 -1.81 -0.38 4.97
C VAL A 46 -2.77 -1.16 5.84
N GLY A 47 -2.28 -1.61 6.99
CA GLY A 47 -3.12 -2.29 7.96
C GLY A 47 -2.49 -2.33 9.35
N ARG A 48 -3.16 -3.01 10.28
CA ARG A 48 -2.62 -3.23 11.62
C ARG A 48 -1.80 -4.50 11.71
N ILE A 49 -0.66 -4.43 12.39
CA ILE A 49 0.19 -5.59 12.67
C ILE A 49 -0.61 -6.62 13.49
N GLY A 50 -0.60 -7.87 13.05
CA GLY A 50 -1.35 -8.96 13.70
C GLY A 50 -2.82 -9.08 13.27
N GLN A 51 -3.31 -8.22 12.38
CA GLN A 51 -4.66 -8.33 11.82
C GLN A 51 -4.64 -9.22 10.57
N TYR A 52 -5.05 -10.48 10.70
CA TYR A 52 -4.99 -11.46 9.61
C TYR A 52 -6.17 -11.32 8.63
N GLY A 53 -5.91 -11.57 7.34
CA GLY A 53 -6.94 -11.66 6.29
C GLY A 53 -7.60 -10.35 5.86
N THR A 54 -7.14 -9.20 6.36
CA THR A 54 -7.70 -7.88 5.98
C THR A 54 -6.64 -6.77 6.11
N TYR A 55 -6.89 -5.67 5.41
CA TYR A 55 -6.10 -4.44 5.45
C TYR A 55 -7.06 -3.24 5.57
N ASN A 56 -6.54 -2.11 6.04
CA ASN A 56 -7.33 -0.92 6.36
C ASN A 56 -7.55 -0.04 5.13
N ASP A 57 -6.53 0.16 4.30
CA ASP A 57 -6.66 0.92 3.07
C ASP A 57 -5.65 0.50 2.00
N ARG A 58 -5.85 0.98 0.76
CA ARG A 58 -4.92 0.76 -0.34
C ARG A 58 -4.95 1.83 -1.42
N TRP A 59 -3.79 2.03 -2.04
CA TRP A 59 -3.61 2.89 -3.20
C TRP A 59 -3.10 2.06 -4.37
N CYS A 60 -3.84 2.08 -5.48
CA CYS A 60 -3.54 1.27 -6.67
C CYS A 60 -2.73 2.05 -7.71
N TYR A 61 -1.77 1.33 -8.27
CA TYR A 61 -0.81 1.71 -9.29
C TYR A 61 -0.98 0.79 -10.50
N GLU A 62 -0.68 1.34 -11.66
CA GLU A 62 -0.75 0.64 -12.95
C GLU A 62 0.29 -0.50 -13.01
N THR A 63 1.51 -0.22 -12.55
CA THR A 63 2.68 -1.11 -12.64
C THR A 63 3.31 -1.33 -11.28
N TYR A 64 4.00 -2.45 -11.09
CA TYR A 64 4.77 -2.73 -9.88
C TYR A 64 5.83 -1.66 -9.62
N GLU A 65 6.52 -1.19 -10.67
CA GLU A 65 7.63 -0.25 -10.58
C GLU A 65 7.17 1.10 -10.01
N LYS A 66 6.03 1.62 -10.48
CA LYS A 66 5.38 2.81 -9.91
C LYS A 66 5.01 2.62 -8.44
N ALA A 67 4.43 1.46 -8.09
CA ALA A 67 4.10 1.15 -6.69
C ALA A 67 5.36 1.10 -5.81
N LYS A 68 6.42 0.45 -6.28
CA LYS A 68 7.69 0.32 -5.54
C LYS A 68 8.39 1.66 -5.36
N ALA A 69 8.46 2.48 -6.40
CA ALA A 69 9.02 3.82 -6.31
C ALA A 69 8.25 4.71 -5.32
N ALA A 70 6.92 4.69 -5.38
CA ALA A 70 6.08 5.41 -4.43
C ALA A 70 6.25 4.88 -3.00
N PHE A 71 6.34 3.55 -2.83
CA PHE A 71 6.51 2.91 -1.53
C PHE A 71 7.84 3.26 -0.86
N ASP A 72 8.91 3.33 -1.64
CA ASP A 72 10.26 3.67 -1.17
C ASP A 72 10.39 5.15 -0.82
N ALA A 73 9.70 6.03 -1.56
CA ALA A 73 9.69 7.47 -1.31
C ALA A 73 8.78 7.89 -0.15
N TRP A 74 7.74 7.10 0.15
CA TRP A 74 6.74 7.43 1.14
C TRP A 74 7.23 7.21 2.57
N ASP A 75 6.90 8.11 3.50
CA ASP A 75 7.29 8.01 4.91
C ASP A 75 6.25 7.28 5.78
N GLY A 76 5.09 6.92 5.22
CA GLY A 76 3.97 6.33 5.97
C GLY A 76 2.97 7.36 6.52
N VAL A 77 3.12 8.64 6.19
CA VAL A 77 2.19 9.72 6.56
C VAL A 77 1.37 10.18 5.36
N GLY A 78 0.07 10.39 5.55
CA GLY A 78 -0.83 10.77 4.46
C GLY A 78 -1.01 9.65 3.43
N GLU A 79 -1.13 10.04 2.17
CA GLU A 79 -1.23 9.11 1.03
C GLU A 79 0.13 9.03 0.34
N PRO A 80 0.57 7.84 -0.12
CA PRO A 80 1.69 7.77 -1.06
C PRO A 80 1.32 8.48 -2.37
N GLU A 81 2.30 8.96 -3.12
CA GLU A 81 2.07 9.68 -4.37
C GLU A 81 1.98 8.76 -5.59
N GLY A 82 1.39 9.25 -6.68
CA GLY A 82 1.40 8.56 -7.99
C GLY A 82 0.39 7.42 -8.17
N TRP A 83 -0.49 7.17 -7.21
CA TRP A 83 -1.59 6.21 -7.40
C TRP A 83 -2.66 6.78 -8.34
N HIS A 84 -3.31 5.90 -9.11
CA HIS A 84 -4.38 6.28 -10.04
C HIS A 84 -5.78 5.87 -9.56
N ARG A 85 -5.86 4.97 -8.57
CA ARG A 85 -7.13 4.52 -7.98
C ARG A 85 -7.02 4.34 -6.46
N HIS A 86 -7.95 4.95 -5.73
CA HIS A 86 -8.18 4.70 -4.31
C HIS A 86 -9.55 4.00 -4.13
N PRO A 87 -9.58 2.67 -3.96
CA PRO A 87 -10.84 1.91 -3.98
C PRO A 87 -11.81 2.27 -2.86
N ASN A 88 -11.30 2.62 -1.68
CA ASN A 88 -12.13 2.89 -0.50
C ASN A 88 -12.98 4.17 -0.64
N THR A 89 -12.46 5.19 -1.34
CA THR A 89 -13.16 6.48 -1.54
C THR A 89 -13.74 6.66 -2.94
N GLY A 90 -13.42 5.76 -3.87
CA GLY A 90 -13.79 5.92 -5.29
C GLY A 90 -12.92 6.93 -6.05
N ARG A 91 -11.95 7.59 -5.40
CA ARG A 91 -11.07 8.58 -6.07
C ARG A 91 -10.24 7.94 -7.19
N ARG A 92 -10.01 8.72 -8.23
CA ARG A 92 -9.20 8.40 -9.40
C ARG A 92 -8.33 9.59 -9.75
N ARG A 93 -7.08 9.32 -10.15
CA ARG A 93 -6.15 10.31 -10.67
C ARG A 93 -5.72 9.93 -12.08
N GLU A 94 -5.75 10.90 -12.98
CA GLU A 94 -5.18 10.81 -14.32
C GLU A 94 -3.83 11.52 -14.33
N PHE A 95 -2.89 10.98 -15.10
CA PHE A 95 -1.53 11.48 -15.24
C PHE A 95 -1.20 11.66 -16.72
N ASP A 96 -0.38 12.64 -17.05
CA ASP A 96 0.15 12.79 -18.40
C ASP A 96 1.36 11.86 -18.66
N GLU A 97 1.96 11.97 -19.85
CA GLU A 97 3.12 11.16 -20.25
C GLU A 97 4.39 11.46 -19.41
N LEU A 98 4.44 12.61 -18.73
CA LEU A 98 5.53 12.99 -17.84
C LEU A 98 5.30 12.50 -16.40
N GLY A 99 4.13 11.94 -16.11
CA GLY A 99 3.74 11.46 -14.78
C GLY A 99 3.18 12.55 -13.87
N GLU A 100 2.83 13.72 -14.42
CA GLU A 100 2.22 14.80 -13.66
C GLU A 100 0.70 14.57 -13.55
N MET A 101 0.15 14.75 -12.35
CA MET A 101 -1.29 14.60 -12.15
C MET A 101 -2.02 15.71 -12.91
N THR A 102 -2.90 15.34 -13.83
CA THR A 102 -3.67 16.30 -14.64
C THR A 102 -5.09 16.47 -14.12
N LYS A 103 -5.63 15.45 -13.45
CA LYS A 103 -7.01 15.47 -12.95
C LYS A 103 -7.20 14.50 -11.79
N GLU A 104 -8.04 14.91 -10.84
CA GLU A 104 -8.62 14.02 -9.85
C GLU A 104 -10.15 14.08 -9.92
N TYR A 105 -10.81 12.93 -9.79
CA TYR A 105 -12.26 12.82 -9.75
C TYR A 105 -12.71 11.61 -8.91
N VAL A 106 -14.00 11.56 -8.56
CA VAL A 106 -14.60 10.45 -7.81
C VAL A 106 -15.49 9.66 -8.77
N ASN A 107 -15.36 8.33 -8.74
CA ASN A 107 -16.21 7.41 -9.50
C ASN A 107 -16.67 6.27 -8.57
N PHE A 108 -18.00 6.18 -8.38
CA PHE A 108 -18.67 5.20 -7.53
C PHE A 108 -19.10 3.97 -8.33
#